data_AF-A0A8H7Q304-F1
#
_entry.id   AF-A0A8H7Q304-F1
#
_cell.length_a   1.000
_cell.length_b   1.000
_cell.length_c   1.000
_cell.angle_alpha   90.00
_cell.angle_beta   90.00
_cell.angle_gamma   90.00
#
_symmetry.space_group_name_H-M   'P 1'
#
loop_
_entity.id
_entity.type
_entity.pdbx_description
1 polymer ?
#
loop_
_entity_poly.entity_id
_entity_poly.type
_entity_poly.pdbx_seq_one_letter_code
_entity_poly.pdbx_strand_id
1 'polypeptide(L)'
;QQLKQIGTADLRNVTENSRKYRSSFLFDAREAADQDLETIYSIGLNGIMELRILDSHFAAFESTLFSENMKSTKEENEKLDASIEAFLIHLSPYFLLKPAGKALEWLIRRFRINEFNIDAVVACILPYHETKAFVTMVSTLRVENDSAWVFLKPVKTNRVIYERDLLVKRMKADKYILQFICESTAKAVSKQLSFKTLFSFYAATMIEYIKREDNIDENTLLTLMPHLLAGVRAKQVPEYQIATYMILSQMAVKMTMNEEALKVLLAEMTYNYAPKYFEHYLLTTVHLAQTQENFTAMPEKSYNALVVRETYAEALLAICHKFSADAYMRPLLVHLTNNIFKHTNIVHLLASFLNSDYLSKDIVVSVCNQIMYHFLQYVEKEGSDKAGTFVDTVKLPLQILSQRHFEALDTALNNKLQKFTQHKSDANKLAVDHLYQFSALAFNGTTHEVIKETNTTLYLSLQSPSTNVRLLAVKKLVSITGEEDSSLAQVCLQLFR
;
A
#
# COMPACT_ATOMS: atom_id res chain seq x y z
N GLN A 1 -36.38 23.50 10.37
CA GLN A 1 -37.59 23.10 9.61
C GLN A 1 -38.02 21.70 10.00
N GLN A 2 -37.10 20.77 10.31
CA GLN A 2 -37.42 19.44 10.86
C GLN A 2 -38.20 19.48 12.18
N LEU A 3 -37.84 20.29 13.21
CA LEU A 3 -38.63 20.35 14.45
C LEU A 3 -40.00 21.05 14.29
N LYS A 4 -40.09 22.07 13.42
CA LYS A 4 -41.41 22.63 12.99
C LYS A 4 -42.19 21.61 12.16
N GLN A 5 -41.54 20.78 11.35
CA GLN A 5 -42.14 19.64 10.63
C GLN A 5 -42.44 18.47 11.56
N ILE A 6 -41.78 18.30 12.71
CA ILE A 6 -42.16 17.37 13.76
C ILE A 6 -43.46 17.86 14.37
N GLY A 7 -43.50 19.11 14.86
CA GLY A 7 -44.72 19.70 15.41
C GLY A 7 -45.89 19.84 14.40
N THR A 8 -45.62 20.10 13.12
CA THR A 8 -46.67 20.17 12.08
C THR A 8 -46.99 18.82 11.42
N ALA A 9 -46.08 17.84 11.41
CA ALA A 9 -46.40 16.46 11.01
C ALA A 9 -47.17 15.74 12.12
N ASP A 10 -46.90 16.02 13.39
CA ASP A 10 -47.71 15.52 14.51
C ASP A 10 -49.14 16.07 14.45
N LEU A 11 -49.35 17.27 13.89
CA LEU A 11 -50.68 17.86 13.66
C LEU A 11 -51.32 17.44 12.33
N ARG A 12 -50.55 17.13 11.28
CA ARG A 12 -51.07 16.71 9.96
C ARG A 12 -51.27 15.20 9.83
N ASN A 13 -50.48 14.40 10.55
CA ASN A 13 -50.61 12.95 10.61
C ASN A 13 -51.42 12.53 11.84
N VAL A 14 -52.56 13.15 12.13
CA VAL A 14 -53.50 12.65 13.16
C VAL A 14 -54.59 11.83 12.46
N THR A 15 -54.20 10.74 11.81
CA THR A 15 -55.15 9.69 11.38
C THR A 15 -55.09 8.55 12.39
N GLU A 16 -56.14 7.75 12.56
CA GLU A 16 -56.09 6.61 13.50
C GLU A 16 -54.92 5.64 13.21
N ASN A 17 -54.45 5.59 11.96
CA ASN A 17 -53.34 4.73 11.54
C ASN A 17 -51.95 5.23 11.99
N SER A 18 -51.72 6.54 12.07
CA SER A 18 -50.44 7.09 12.58
C SER A 18 -50.32 6.98 14.10
N ARG A 19 -51.45 6.92 14.82
CA ARG A 19 -51.48 6.54 16.24
C ARG A 19 -51.19 5.06 16.47
N LYS A 20 -51.51 4.19 15.49
CA LYS A 20 -51.32 2.73 15.57
C LYS A 20 -49.94 2.23 15.14
N TYR A 21 -49.13 3.04 14.45
CA TYR A 21 -47.82 2.60 13.96
C TYR A 21 -46.76 3.68 14.18
N ARG A 22 -45.98 3.54 15.25
CA ARG A 22 -44.79 4.35 15.50
C ARG A 22 -43.55 3.55 15.18
N SER A 23 -42.64 4.13 14.39
CA SER A 23 -41.33 3.52 14.14
C SER A 23 -40.58 3.37 15.46
N SER A 24 -40.11 2.15 15.72
CA SER A 24 -39.36 1.80 16.91
C SER A 24 -38.30 0.76 16.55
N PHE A 25 -37.13 0.88 17.17
CA PHE A 25 -36.06 -0.10 17.11
C PHE A 25 -36.21 -1.17 18.20
N LEU A 26 -36.69 -0.78 19.38
CA LEU A 26 -36.78 -1.67 20.54
C LEU A 26 -38.12 -2.41 20.66
N PHE A 27 -39.21 -1.80 20.23
CA PHE A 27 -40.56 -2.27 20.48
C PHE A 27 -41.25 -2.71 19.19
N ASP A 28 -42.18 -3.66 19.31
CA ASP A 28 -43.09 -3.93 18.20
C ASP A 28 -44.06 -2.77 17.98
N ALA A 29 -44.81 -2.78 16.87
CA ALA A 29 -45.68 -1.66 16.51
C ALA A 29 -46.76 -1.36 17.56
N ARG A 30 -47.22 -2.37 18.32
CA ARG A 30 -48.26 -2.20 19.36
C ARG A 30 -47.63 -1.62 20.61
N GLU A 31 -46.57 -2.25 21.12
CA GLU A 31 -45.83 -1.78 22.28
C GLU A 31 -45.31 -0.35 22.08
N ALA A 32 -44.80 -0.03 20.88
CA ALA A 32 -44.30 1.29 20.54
C ALA A 32 -45.39 2.37 20.57
N ALA A 33 -46.64 2.04 20.27
CA ALA A 33 -47.77 2.98 20.31
C ALA A 33 -48.12 3.36 21.76
N ASP A 34 -47.95 2.43 22.69
CA ASP A 34 -48.27 2.60 24.12
C ASP A 34 -47.18 3.35 24.89
N GLN A 35 -45.93 3.39 24.39
CA GLN A 35 -44.85 4.16 25.02
C GLN A 35 -44.99 5.66 24.75
N ASP A 36 -45.07 6.45 25.82
CA ASP A 36 -44.99 7.91 25.77
C ASP A 36 -43.54 8.41 25.62
N LEU A 37 -43.37 9.70 25.31
CA LEU A 37 -42.05 10.25 25.03
C LEU A 37 -41.17 10.34 26.29
N GLU A 38 -41.77 10.47 27.48
CA GLU A 38 -41.07 10.54 28.76
C GLU A 38 -40.48 9.18 29.16
N THR A 39 -41.21 8.08 28.92
CA THR A 39 -40.68 6.73 29.09
C THR A 39 -39.53 6.46 28.12
N ILE A 40 -39.68 6.83 26.85
CA ILE A 40 -38.60 6.68 25.86
C ILE A 40 -37.38 7.54 26.23
N TYR A 41 -37.59 8.75 26.76
CA TYR A 41 -36.50 9.59 27.25
C TYR A 41 -35.73 8.92 28.39
N SER A 42 -36.44 8.34 29.36
CA SER A 42 -35.84 7.61 30.48
C SER A 42 -35.02 6.40 30.00
N ILE A 43 -35.53 5.67 29.01
CA ILE A 43 -34.81 4.56 28.35
C ILE A 43 -33.54 5.09 27.66
N GLY A 44 -33.66 6.18 26.89
CA GLY A 44 -32.55 6.82 26.20
C GLY A 44 -31.46 7.30 27.14
N LEU A 45 -31.82 7.95 28.24
CA LEU A 45 -30.91 8.39 29.30
C LEU A 45 -30.14 7.22 29.91
N ASN A 46 -30.84 6.14 30.23
CA ASN A 46 -30.18 4.93 30.73
C ASN A 46 -29.21 4.35 29.68
N GLY A 47 -29.58 4.36 28.40
CA GLY A 47 -28.72 3.94 27.29
C GLY A 47 -27.44 4.77 27.18
N ILE A 48 -27.53 6.10 27.16
CA ILE A 48 -26.35 6.98 27.05
C ILE A 48 -25.45 6.88 28.27
N MET A 49 -26.01 6.71 29.48
CA MET A 49 -25.23 6.50 30.70
C MET A 49 -24.41 5.21 30.64
N GLU A 50 -25.02 4.11 30.17
CA GLU A 50 -24.32 2.83 29.95
C GLU A 50 -23.24 2.95 28.86
N LEU A 51 -23.53 3.64 27.75
CA LEU A 51 -22.54 3.91 26.70
C LEU A 51 -21.36 4.74 27.21
N ARG A 52 -21.61 5.74 28.07
CA ARG A 52 -20.56 6.58 28.67
C ARG A 52 -19.58 5.78 29.52
N ILE A 53 -20.05 4.72 30.16
CA ILE A 53 -19.18 3.80 30.93
C ILE A 53 -18.24 3.05 29.98
N LEU A 54 -18.69 2.70 28.77
CA LEU A 54 -17.90 2.02 27.76
C LEU A 54 -16.93 2.98 27.04
N ASP A 55 -17.37 4.21 26.76
CA ASP A 55 -16.60 5.22 26.05
C ASP A 55 -16.94 6.63 26.54
N SER A 56 -15.94 7.32 27.09
CA SER A 56 -16.10 8.65 27.66
C SER A 56 -16.54 9.71 26.65
N HIS A 57 -16.34 9.49 25.34
CA HIS A 57 -16.78 10.44 24.31
C HIS A 57 -18.30 10.64 24.31
N PHE A 58 -19.07 9.69 24.85
CA PHE A 58 -20.52 9.81 24.95
C PHE A 58 -20.99 10.93 25.92
N ALA A 59 -20.15 11.36 26.85
CA ALA A 59 -20.48 12.40 27.82
C ALA A 59 -20.88 13.74 27.16
N ALA A 60 -20.27 14.07 26.01
CA ALA A 60 -20.57 15.30 25.28
C ALA A 60 -21.98 15.30 24.66
N PHE A 61 -22.56 14.13 24.42
CA PHE A 61 -23.90 13.99 23.83
C PHE A 61 -25.00 13.99 24.88
N GLU A 62 -24.68 13.59 26.12
CA GLU A 62 -25.61 13.60 27.25
C GLU A 62 -26.17 15.01 27.51
N SER A 63 -25.29 16.01 27.54
CA SER A 63 -25.66 17.41 27.75
C SER A 63 -26.31 18.09 26.55
N THR A 64 -26.32 17.44 25.38
CA THR A 64 -26.87 17.97 24.14
C THR A 64 -28.09 17.18 23.69
N LEU A 65 -27.89 16.05 23.00
CA LEU A 65 -28.95 15.21 22.41
C LEU A 65 -29.87 14.56 23.45
N PHE A 66 -29.42 14.45 24.70
CA PHE A 66 -30.18 13.85 25.80
C PHE A 66 -30.53 14.88 26.89
N SER A 67 -30.76 16.14 26.48
CA SER A 67 -31.22 17.22 27.36
C SER A 67 -32.68 17.61 27.08
N GLU A 68 -33.39 18.10 28.11
CA GLU A 68 -34.81 18.49 28.00
C GLU A 68 -35.05 19.77 27.16
N ASN A 69 -34.01 20.59 26.93
CA ASN A 69 -34.15 22.00 26.58
C ASN A 69 -33.84 22.40 25.12
N MET A 70 -33.81 21.47 24.16
CA MET A 70 -33.55 21.85 22.76
C MET A 70 -34.71 22.64 22.13
N LYS A 71 -34.52 23.96 21.97
CA LYS A 71 -35.39 24.87 21.19
C LYS A 71 -35.01 24.86 19.70
N SER A 72 -35.79 25.55 18.86
CA SER A 72 -35.83 25.32 17.40
C SER A 72 -35.61 26.57 16.54
N THR A 73 -34.39 26.77 16.04
CA THR A 73 -34.04 27.69 14.94
C THR A 73 -33.49 26.93 13.73
N LYS A 74 -33.26 27.61 12.58
CA LYS A 74 -32.76 26.94 11.36
C LYS A 74 -31.32 26.48 11.52
N GLU A 75 -30.46 27.38 12.00
CA GLU A 75 -29.05 27.13 12.32
C GLU A 75 -28.88 26.08 13.43
N GLU A 76 -29.84 25.99 14.36
CA GLU A 76 -29.89 24.90 15.33
C GLU A 76 -30.13 23.52 14.70
N ASN A 77 -30.82 23.42 13.55
CA ASN A 77 -31.03 22.11 12.91
C ASN A 77 -29.76 21.59 12.24
N GLU A 78 -28.97 22.43 11.57
CA GLU A 78 -27.71 21.99 10.95
C GLU A 78 -26.71 21.55 12.03
N LYS A 79 -26.66 22.26 13.16
CA LYS A 79 -25.87 21.87 14.34
C LYS A 79 -26.39 20.57 14.96
N LEU A 80 -27.72 20.38 15.01
CA LEU A 80 -28.34 19.15 15.48
C LEU A 80 -27.98 17.98 14.57
N ASP A 81 -28.11 18.13 13.25
CA ASP A 81 -27.78 17.10 12.27
C ASP A 81 -26.31 16.69 12.37
N ALA A 82 -25.39 17.66 12.51
CA ALA A 82 -23.98 17.38 12.73
C ALA A 82 -23.70 16.68 14.08
N SER A 83 -24.45 17.05 15.14
CA SER A 83 -24.36 16.39 16.45
C SER A 83 -24.88 14.95 16.40
N ILE A 84 -25.98 14.71 15.69
CA ILE A 84 -26.54 13.37 15.45
C ILE A 84 -25.57 12.53 14.62
N GLU A 85 -25.02 13.06 13.53
CA GLU A 85 -24.02 12.34 12.72
C GLU A 85 -22.80 11.96 13.55
N ALA A 86 -22.25 12.90 14.34
CA ALA A 86 -21.14 12.63 15.24
C ALA A 86 -21.50 11.54 16.26
N PHE A 87 -22.67 11.63 16.89
CA PHE A 87 -23.15 10.61 17.83
C PHE A 87 -23.25 9.23 17.18
N LEU A 88 -23.82 9.13 15.98
CA LEU A 88 -24.00 7.88 15.26
C LEU A 88 -22.66 7.26 14.82
N ILE A 89 -21.67 8.09 14.47
CA ILE A 89 -20.30 7.63 14.21
C ILE A 89 -19.70 7.00 15.48
N HIS A 90 -19.85 7.63 16.64
CA HIS A 90 -19.38 7.08 17.93
C HIS A 90 -20.18 5.86 18.39
N LEU A 91 -21.48 5.78 18.07
CA LEU A 91 -22.36 4.66 18.43
C LEU A 91 -22.11 3.40 17.60
N SER A 92 -21.64 3.55 16.36
CA SER A 92 -21.49 2.44 15.41
C SER A 92 -20.65 1.25 15.94
N PRO A 93 -19.50 1.43 16.61
CA PRO A 93 -18.77 0.32 17.25
C PRO A 93 -19.58 -0.48 18.28
N TYR A 94 -20.59 0.14 18.88
CA TYR A 94 -21.43 -0.42 19.94
C TYR A 94 -22.82 -0.82 19.46
N PHE A 95 -23.12 -0.71 18.17
CA PHE A 95 -24.46 -0.87 17.59
C PHE A 95 -25.19 -2.15 18.02
N LEU A 96 -24.45 -3.26 18.18
CA LEU A 96 -25.04 -4.55 18.58
C LEU A 96 -25.32 -4.67 20.09
N LEU A 97 -24.90 -3.69 20.90
CA LEU A 97 -25.12 -3.68 22.34
C LEU A 97 -26.50 -3.09 22.68
N LYS A 98 -27.15 -3.66 23.70
CA LYS A 98 -28.42 -3.16 24.25
C LYS A 98 -28.43 -1.64 24.54
N PRO A 99 -27.41 -1.05 25.19
CA PRO A 99 -27.37 0.40 25.43
C PRO A 99 -27.42 1.25 24.17
N ALA A 100 -26.81 0.80 23.06
CA ALA A 100 -26.92 1.49 21.78
C ALA A 100 -28.35 1.49 21.23
N GLY A 101 -29.06 0.37 21.37
CA GLY A 101 -30.48 0.28 21.01
C GLY A 101 -31.37 1.24 21.79
N LYS A 102 -31.15 1.38 23.11
CA LYS A 102 -31.84 2.36 23.97
C LYS A 102 -31.63 3.79 23.49
N ALA A 103 -30.38 4.15 23.19
CA ALA A 103 -30.04 5.49 22.69
C ALA A 103 -30.65 5.76 21.31
N LEU A 104 -30.59 4.77 20.39
CA LEU A 104 -31.20 4.87 19.06
C LEU A 104 -32.72 5.04 19.11
N GLU A 105 -33.40 4.34 20.03
CA GLU A 105 -34.84 4.49 20.22
C GLU A 105 -35.21 5.94 20.54
N TRP A 106 -34.49 6.58 21.48
CA TRP A 106 -34.68 7.99 21.78
C TRP A 106 -34.49 8.86 20.55
N LEU A 107 -33.43 8.65 19.78
CA LEU A 107 -33.17 9.48 18.60
C LEU A 107 -34.22 9.31 17.49
N ILE A 108 -34.69 8.07 17.26
CA ILE A 108 -35.79 7.79 16.33
C ILE A 108 -37.07 8.52 16.78
N ARG A 109 -37.41 8.41 18.05
CA ARG A 109 -38.68 8.92 18.59
C ARG A 109 -38.70 10.44 18.75
N ARG A 110 -37.58 11.03 19.18
CA ARG A 110 -37.48 12.47 19.44
C ARG A 110 -37.10 13.30 18.22
N PHE A 111 -36.14 12.82 17.43
CA PHE A 111 -35.52 13.57 16.33
C PHE A 111 -35.86 12.99 14.96
N ARG A 112 -36.49 11.81 14.88
CA ARG A 112 -36.86 11.14 13.62
C ARG A 112 -35.67 10.96 12.68
N ILE A 113 -34.55 10.50 13.24
CA ILE A 113 -33.30 10.28 12.49
C ILE A 113 -33.47 9.27 11.33
N ASN A 114 -34.45 8.38 11.45
CA ASN A 114 -34.86 7.41 10.43
C ASN A 114 -35.56 8.04 9.20
N GLU A 115 -35.88 9.34 9.27
CA GLU A 115 -36.47 10.13 8.17
C GLU A 115 -35.56 11.27 7.74
N PHE A 116 -34.88 11.91 8.70
CA PHE A 116 -34.15 13.15 8.46
C PHE A 116 -32.62 12.99 8.38
N ASN A 117 -32.08 11.88 8.90
CA ASN A 117 -30.63 11.62 8.96
C ASN A 117 -30.30 10.22 8.41
N ILE A 118 -31.00 9.80 7.34
CA ILE A 118 -30.92 8.44 6.79
C ILE A 118 -29.48 8.06 6.45
N ASP A 119 -28.72 8.96 5.81
CA ASP A 119 -27.32 8.72 5.46
C ASP A 119 -26.47 8.43 6.71
N ALA A 120 -26.59 9.23 7.77
CA ALA A 120 -25.86 9.00 9.02
C ALA A 120 -26.28 7.70 9.71
N VAL A 121 -27.57 7.35 9.67
CA VAL A 121 -28.08 6.08 10.18
C VAL A 121 -27.51 4.91 9.40
N VAL A 122 -27.55 4.97 8.06
CA VAL A 122 -27.04 3.91 7.20
C VAL A 122 -25.53 3.74 7.42
N ALA A 123 -24.76 4.82 7.48
CA ALA A 123 -23.33 4.78 7.78
C ALA A 123 -23.03 4.06 9.11
N CYS A 124 -23.86 4.31 10.13
CA CYS A 124 -23.73 3.68 11.44
C CYS A 124 -23.98 2.17 11.42
N ILE A 125 -24.94 1.69 10.61
CA ILE A 125 -25.38 0.29 10.66
C ILE A 125 -24.82 -0.59 9.54
N LEU A 126 -24.36 -0.01 8.43
CA LEU A 126 -23.94 -0.76 7.24
C LEU A 126 -22.82 -1.79 7.50
N PRO A 127 -21.85 -1.57 8.40
CA PRO A 127 -20.87 -2.61 8.77
C PRO A 127 -21.51 -3.90 9.30
N TYR A 128 -22.78 -3.83 9.72
CA TYR A 128 -23.55 -4.93 10.29
C TYR A 128 -24.67 -5.44 9.36
N HIS A 129 -24.59 -5.18 8.05
CA HIS A 129 -25.59 -5.55 7.03
C HIS A 129 -26.07 -7.02 7.09
N GLU A 130 -25.24 -7.93 7.60
CA GLU A 130 -25.55 -9.35 7.74
C GLU A 130 -26.25 -9.73 9.07
N THR A 131 -26.65 -8.75 9.89
CA THR A 131 -27.20 -8.99 11.24
C THR A 131 -28.70 -8.71 11.34
N LYS A 132 -29.37 -9.34 12.32
CA LYS A 132 -30.78 -9.03 12.63
C LYS A 132 -30.98 -7.58 13.10
N ALA A 133 -30.02 -7.02 13.84
CA ALA A 133 -30.07 -5.63 14.30
C ALA A 133 -30.13 -4.64 13.12
N PHE A 134 -29.35 -4.90 12.06
CA PHE A 134 -29.44 -4.14 10.82
C PHE A 134 -30.83 -4.22 10.19
N VAL A 135 -31.39 -5.43 10.05
CA VAL A 135 -32.75 -5.62 9.50
C VAL A 135 -33.79 -4.85 10.32
N THR A 136 -33.70 -4.89 11.66
CA THR A 136 -34.58 -4.11 12.55
C THR A 136 -34.44 -2.62 12.29
N MET A 137 -33.21 -2.09 12.26
CA MET A 137 -33.00 -0.65 12.04
C MET A 137 -33.47 -0.20 10.64
N VAL A 138 -33.16 -0.96 9.59
CA VAL A 138 -33.62 -0.68 8.21
C VAL A 138 -35.13 -0.63 8.12
N SER A 139 -35.84 -1.46 8.90
CA SER A 139 -37.30 -1.45 8.89
C SER A 139 -37.92 -0.15 9.40
N THR A 140 -37.19 0.60 10.24
CA THR A 140 -37.61 1.91 10.75
C THR A 140 -37.42 3.03 9.72
N LEU A 141 -36.49 2.85 8.76
CA LEU A 141 -36.12 3.86 7.78
C LEU A 141 -37.27 4.23 6.85
N ARG A 142 -37.41 5.52 6.56
CA ARG A 142 -38.31 6.01 5.53
C ARG A 142 -37.57 6.11 4.19
N VAL A 143 -37.67 5.06 3.40
CA VAL A 143 -37.01 4.97 2.09
C VAL A 143 -37.99 5.31 0.97
N GLU A 144 -37.81 6.47 0.35
CA GLU A 144 -38.62 6.92 -0.81
C GLU A 144 -38.21 6.19 -2.10
N ASN A 145 -39.00 6.28 -3.18
CA ASN A 145 -38.76 5.51 -4.42
C ASN A 145 -37.54 6.00 -5.22
N ASP A 146 -37.25 7.29 -5.11
CA ASP A 146 -36.16 8.02 -5.73
C ASP A 146 -34.90 8.10 -4.84
N SER A 147 -34.95 7.54 -3.63
CA SER A 147 -33.83 7.51 -2.71
C SER A 147 -32.70 6.59 -3.19
N ALA A 148 -31.45 7.00 -3.00
CA ALA A 148 -30.27 6.14 -3.21
C ALA A 148 -30.33 4.82 -2.42
N TRP A 149 -31.10 4.80 -1.32
CA TRP A 149 -31.31 3.67 -0.41
C TRP A 149 -32.46 2.75 -0.82
N VAL A 150 -33.08 2.95 -1.98
CA VAL A 150 -34.24 2.15 -2.46
C VAL A 150 -33.97 0.64 -2.46
N PHE A 151 -32.72 0.23 -2.64
CA PHE A 151 -32.30 -1.17 -2.61
C PHE A 151 -32.48 -1.85 -1.24
N LEU A 152 -32.70 -1.09 -0.16
CA LEU A 152 -32.99 -1.61 1.18
C LEU A 152 -34.49 -1.94 1.38
N LYS A 153 -35.37 -1.62 0.43
CA LYS A 153 -36.81 -1.93 0.54
C LYS A 153 -37.12 -3.43 0.69
N PRO A 154 -36.45 -4.35 -0.02
CA PRO A 154 -36.65 -5.78 0.19
C PRO A 154 -36.30 -6.23 1.61
N VAL A 155 -35.23 -5.67 2.20
CA VAL A 155 -34.82 -5.93 3.61
C VAL A 155 -35.94 -5.48 4.55
N LYS A 156 -36.46 -4.26 4.33
CA LYS A 156 -37.57 -3.71 5.12
C LYS A 156 -38.86 -4.55 5.01
N THR A 157 -39.21 -4.99 3.81
CA THR A 157 -40.49 -5.65 3.52
C THR A 157 -40.47 -7.13 3.92
N ASN A 158 -39.41 -7.84 3.55
CA ASN A 158 -39.31 -9.29 3.71
C ASN A 158 -38.58 -9.71 4.98
N ARG A 159 -38.00 -8.75 5.72
CA ARG A 159 -37.23 -9.00 6.97
C ARG A 159 -36.07 -9.98 6.76
N VAL A 160 -35.41 -9.89 5.60
CA VAL A 160 -34.28 -10.75 5.23
C VAL A 160 -32.95 -10.05 5.48
N ILE A 161 -31.92 -10.84 5.76
CA ILE A 161 -30.55 -10.36 5.89
C ILE A 161 -30.06 -9.82 4.53
N TYR A 162 -29.25 -8.75 4.53
CA TYR A 162 -28.70 -8.18 3.31
C TYR A 162 -27.28 -8.71 3.08
N GLU A 163 -27.12 -9.57 2.08
CA GLU A 163 -25.83 -10.19 1.77
C GLU A 163 -24.85 -9.21 1.11
N ARG A 164 -23.54 -9.37 1.38
CA ARG A 164 -22.48 -8.52 0.82
C ARG A 164 -22.50 -8.51 -0.71
N ASP A 165 -22.83 -9.63 -1.34
CA ASP A 165 -22.97 -9.77 -2.78
C ASP A 165 -23.95 -8.78 -3.41
N LEU A 166 -25.06 -8.53 -2.73
CA LEU A 166 -26.09 -7.57 -3.16
C LEU A 166 -25.60 -6.13 -2.96
N LEU A 167 -24.88 -5.85 -1.87
CA LEU A 167 -24.26 -4.54 -1.64
C LEU A 167 -23.27 -4.20 -2.74
N VAL A 168 -22.37 -5.13 -3.07
CA VAL A 168 -21.37 -4.92 -4.12
C VAL A 168 -22.05 -4.74 -5.47
N LYS A 169 -23.08 -5.53 -5.80
CA LYS A 169 -23.88 -5.33 -7.02
C LYS A 169 -24.47 -3.92 -7.09
N ARG A 170 -24.94 -3.39 -5.95
CA ARG A 170 -25.46 -2.03 -5.87
C ARG A 170 -24.36 -0.97 -6.04
N MET A 171 -23.17 -1.16 -5.47
CA MET A 171 -22.02 -0.27 -5.68
C MET A 171 -21.63 -0.16 -7.15
N LYS A 172 -21.66 -1.27 -7.90
CA LYS A 172 -21.42 -1.26 -9.36
C LYS A 172 -22.47 -0.45 -10.12
N ALA A 173 -23.74 -0.56 -9.70
CA ALA A 173 -24.86 0.11 -10.35
C ALA A 173 -24.97 1.61 -10.00
N ASP A 174 -24.41 2.04 -8.88
CA ASP A 174 -24.54 3.42 -8.39
C ASP A 174 -23.30 3.89 -7.65
N LYS A 175 -22.58 4.82 -8.29
CA LYS A 175 -21.34 5.42 -7.81
C LYS A 175 -21.51 6.16 -6.48
N TYR A 176 -22.71 6.68 -6.19
CA TYR A 176 -22.98 7.33 -4.91
C TYR A 176 -22.77 6.35 -3.74
N ILE A 177 -23.15 5.07 -3.89
CA ILE A 177 -23.00 4.07 -2.83
C ILE A 177 -21.52 3.72 -2.59
N LEU A 178 -20.72 3.63 -3.66
CA LEU A 178 -19.28 3.46 -3.55
C LEU A 178 -18.63 4.63 -2.80
N GLN A 179 -18.93 5.86 -3.22
CA GLN A 179 -18.41 7.08 -2.61
C GLN A 179 -18.84 7.19 -1.14
N PHE A 180 -20.10 6.89 -0.85
CA PHE A 180 -20.65 6.90 0.50
C PHE A 180 -19.89 5.98 1.45
N ILE A 181 -19.54 4.76 1.02
CA ILE A 181 -18.77 3.80 1.85
C ILE A 181 -17.37 4.36 2.16
N CYS A 182 -16.70 4.91 1.14
CA CYS A 182 -15.37 5.51 1.30
C CYS A 182 -15.41 6.73 2.23
N GLU A 183 -16.35 7.64 2.04
CA GLU A 183 -16.51 8.85 2.84
C GLU A 183 -16.90 8.54 4.28
N SER A 184 -17.86 7.64 4.50
CA SER A 184 -18.29 7.23 5.84
C SER A 184 -17.14 6.59 6.62
N THR A 185 -16.33 5.77 5.96
CA THR A 185 -15.13 5.17 6.56
C THR A 185 -14.10 6.24 6.91
N ALA A 186 -13.81 7.16 5.99
CA ALA A 186 -12.87 8.26 6.23
C ALA A 186 -13.31 9.19 7.38
N LYS A 187 -14.61 9.48 7.48
CA LYS A 187 -15.19 10.24 8.61
C LYS A 187 -14.95 9.52 9.94
N ALA A 188 -15.21 8.21 10.03
CA ALA A 188 -14.94 7.44 11.24
C ALA A 188 -13.44 7.43 11.62
N VAL A 189 -12.55 7.32 10.63
CA VAL A 189 -11.09 7.42 10.81
C VAL A 189 -10.67 8.78 11.35
N SER A 190 -11.26 9.87 10.85
CA SER A 190 -10.96 11.23 11.32
C SER A 190 -11.29 11.44 12.80
N LYS A 191 -12.21 10.64 13.35
CA LYS A 191 -12.57 10.61 14.78
C LYS A 191 -11.71 9.65 15.62
N GLN A 192 -10.72 9.00 14.99
CA GLN A 192 -9.77 8.08 15.64
C GLN A 192 -10.46 6.94 16.41
N LEU A 193 -11.59 6.45 15.88
CA LEU A 193 -12.33 5.36 16.51
C LEU A 193 -11.60 4.03 16.31
N SER A 194 -11.48 3.25 17.39
CA SER A 194 -11.10 1.84 17.31
C SER A 194 -12.28 1.03 16.82
N PHE A 195 -12.33 0.75 15.51
CA PHE A 195 -13.50 0.15 14.88
C PHE A 195 -13.15 -0.96 13.89
N LYS A 196 -12.69 -2.10 14.42
CA LYS A 196 -12.27 -3.26 13.61
C LYS A 196 -13.34 -3.77 12.65
N THR A 197 -14.62 -3.79 13.06
CA THR A 197 -15.73 -4.24 12.21
C THR A 197 -15.89 -3.37 10.97
N LEU A 198 -15.80 -2.04 11.11
CA LEU A 198 -15.86 -1.11 9.98
C LEU A 198 -14.69 -1.32 9.00
N PHE A 199 -13.46 -1.45 9.50
CA PHE A 199 -12.30 -1.64 8.62
C PHE A 199 -12.33 -3.00 7.91
N SER A 200 -12.83 -4.05 8.59
CA SER A 200 -13.05 -5.35 7.96
C SER A 200 -14.14 -5.28 6.88
N PHE A 201 -15.26 -4.60 7.18
CA PHE A 201 -16.32 -4.33 6.22
C PHE A 201 -15.81 -3.55 5.01
N TYR A 202 -15.08 -2.47 5.24
CA TYR A 202 -14.50 -1.62 4.19
C TYR A 202 -13.55 -2.43 3.30
N ALA A 203 -12.58 -3.13 3.89
CA ALA A 203 -11.63 -3.96 3.14
C ALA A 203 -12.35 -5.02 2.30
N ALA A 204 -13.22 -5.82 2.93
CA ALA A 204 -13.90 -6.91 2.25
C ALA A 204 -14.80 -6.42 1.11
N THR A 205 -15.57 -5.36 1.34
CA THR A 205 -16.51 -4.83 0.36
C THR A 205 -15.79 -4.16 -0.81
N MET A 206 -14.74 -3.38 -0.55
CA MET A 206 -13.96 -2.72 -1.60
C MET A 206 -13.16 -3.72 -2.44
N ILE A 207 -12.53 -4.71 -1.81
CA ILE A 207 -11.81 -5.79 -2.52
C ILE A 207 -12.77 -6.56 -3.41
N GLU A 208 -13.96 -6.91 -2.90
CA GLU A 208 -14.95 -7.64 -3.69
C GLU A 208 -15.51 -6.80 -4.85
N TYR A 209 -15.76 -5.51 -4.62
CA TYR A 209 -16.12 -4.56 -5.68
C TYR A 209 -15.06 -4.56 -6.79
N ILE A 210 -13.79 -4.35 -6.46
CA ILE A 210 -12.68 -4.34 -7.41
C ILE A 210 -12.57 -5.68 -8.15
N LYS A 211 -12.68 -6.81 -7.42
CA LYS A 211 -12.56 -8.14 -8.02
C LYS A 211 -13.63 -8.41 -9.08
N ARG A 212 -14.85 -7.91 -8.85
CA ARG A 212 -16.01 -8.06 -9.75
C ARG A 212 -16.03 -7.07 -10.90
N GLU A 213 -15.22 -6.02 -10.88
CA GLU A 213 -15.00 -5.18 -12.05
C GLU A 213 -14.12 -5.90 -13.07
N ASP A 214 -14.51 -5.86 -14.34
CA ASP A 214 -13.74 -6.47 -15.42
C ASP A 214 -12.43 -5.70 -15.61
N ASN A 215 -12.53 -4.38 -15.72
CA ASN A 215 -11.42 -3.43 -15.68
C ASN A 215 -11.85 -2.17 -14.93
N ILE A 216 -10.97 -1.63 -14.08
CA ILE A 216 -11.22 -0.34 -13.42
C ILE A 216 -10.84 0.76 -14.40
N ASP A 217 -11.81 1.62 -14.76
CA ASP A 217 -11.57 2.75 -15.65
C ASP A 217 -10.90 3.94 -14.92
N GLU A 218 -10.34 4.86 -15.71
CA GLU A 218 -9.64 6.03 -15.18
C GLU A 218 -10.56 6.93 -14.34
N ASN A 219 -11.85 7.03 -14.68
CA ASN A 219 -12.83 7.80 -13.90
C ASN A 219 -13.04 7.22 -12.50
N THR A 220 -13.07 5.89 -12.38
CA THR A 220 -13.16 5.20 -11.09
C THR A 220 -11.88 5.40 -10.30
N LEU A 221 -10.70 5.34 -10.93
CA LEU A 221 -9.44 5.70 -10.26
C LEU A 221 -9.48 7.13 -9.72
N LEU A 222 -9.90 8.11 -10.54
CA LEU A 222 -10.00 9.51 -10.13
C LEU A 222 -10.96 9.69 -8.95
N THR A 223 -12.06 8.93 -8.92
CA THR A 223 -13.02 8.93 -7.82
C THR A 223 -12.41 8.31 -6.54
N LEU A 224 -11.65 7.23 -6.66
CA LEU A 224 -11.08 6.51 -5.53
C LEU A 224 -9.78 7.12 -4.99
N MET A 225 -9.02 7.82 -5.82
CA MET A 225 -7.68 8.34 -5.49
C MET A 225 -7.65 9.17 -4.20
N PRO A 226 -8.56 10.13 -3.95
CA PRO A 226 -8.58 10.87 -2.69
C PRO A 226 -8.72 9.97 -1.46
N HIS A 227 -9.52 8.90 -1.56
CA HIS A 227 -9.75 7.95 -0.48
C HIS A 227 -8.56 7.02 -0.27
N LEU A 228 -7.91 6.57 -1.36
CA LEU A 228 -6.68 5.79 -1.30
C LEU A 228 -5.56 6.59 -0.62
N LEU A 229 -5.38 7.86 -1.00
CA LEU A 229 -4.38 8.73 -0.38
C LEU A 229 -4.70 8.98 1.09
N ALA A 230 -5.97 9.21 1.44
CA ALA A 230 -6.38 9.35 2.84
C ALA A 230 -6.05 8.08 3.65
N GLY A 231 -6.29 6.90 3.10
CA GLY A 231 -5.97 5.62 3.74
C GLY A 231 -4.48 5.36 3.88
N VAL A 232 -3.68 5.65 2.84
CA VAL A 232 -2.23 5.56 2.90
C VAL A 232 -1.64 6.51 3.95
N ARG A 233 -2.19 7.71 4.10
CA ARG A 233 -1.75 8.72 5.07
C ARG A 233 -2.20 8.44 6.51
N ALA A 234 -3.14 7.52 6.73
CA ALA A 234 -3.76 7.26 8.03
C ALA A 234 -2.86 6.43 8.99
N LYS A 235 -1.63 6.90 9.25
CA LYS A 235 -0.66 6.24 10.14
C LYS A 235 -1.19 5.94 11.54
N GLN A 236 -2.11 6.77 12.03
CA GLN A 236 -2.72 6.64 13.36
C GLN A 236 -3.76 5.52 13.45
N VAL A 237 -4.25 5.00 12.31
CA VAL A 237 -5.24 3.93 12.25
C VAL A 237 -4.70 2.83 11.30
N PRO A 238 -3.78 1.98 11.80
CA PRO A 238 -3.06 1.03 10.95
C PRO A 238 -3.97 0.03 10.23
N GLU A 239 -5.08 -0.38 10.83
CA GLU A 239 -6.06 -1.28 10.21
C GLU A 239 -6.66 -0.68 8.93
N TYR A 240 -6.91 0.64 8.92
CA TYR A 240 -7.39 1.35 7.73
C TYR A 240 -6.29 1.50 6.67
N GLN A 241 -5.05 1.72 7.10
CA GLN A 241 -3.89 1.77 6.20
C GLN A 241 -3.65 0.40 5.53
N ILE A 242 -3.72 -0.70 6.29
CA ILE A 242 -3.57 -2.07 5.77
C ILE A 242 -4.73 -2.42 4.83
N ALA A 243 -5.97 -2.08 5.19
CA ALA A 243 -7.12 -2.25 4.31
C ALA A 243 -6.90 -1.54 2.97
N THR A 244 -6.40 -0.30 3.01
CA THR A 244 -6.04 0.47 1.82
C THR A 244 -4.92 -0.17 1.00
N TYR A 245 -3.90 -0.74 1.64
CA TYR A 245 -2.85 -1.50 0.94
C TYR A 245 -3.42 -2.72 0.22
N MET A 246 -4.32 -3.48 0.85
CA MET A 246 -4.99 -4.62 0.20
C MET A 246 -5.82 -4.16 -1.01
N ILE A 247 -6.56 -3.06 -0.87
CA ILE A 247 -7.35 -2.47 -1.96
C ILE A 247 -6.43 -2.05 -3.11
N LEU A 248 -5.34 -1.34 -2.85
CA LEU A 248 -4.34 -0.94 -3.84
C LEU A 248 -3.75 -2.15 -4.58
N SER A 249 -3.39 -3.22 -3.86
CA SER A 249 -2.89 -4.44 -4.47
C SER A 249 -3.89 -5.08 -5.43
N GLN A 250 -5.19 -5.05 -5.09
CA GLN A 250 -6.24 -5.56 -5.99
C GLN A 250 -6.47 -4.65 -7.18
N MET A 251 -6.47 -3.33 -6.99
CA MET A 251 -6.60 -2.38 -8.09
C MET A 251 -5.45 -2.53 -9.09
N ALA A 252 -4.22 -2.72 -8.61
CA ALA A 252 -3.04 -2.86 -9.46
C ALA A 252 -3.06 -4.13 -10.36
N VAL A 253 -3.89 -5.12 -10.02
CA VAL A 253 -4.11 -6.29 -10.90
C VAL A 253 -5.20 -6.02 -11.94
N LYS A 254 -6.12 -5.08 -11.66
CA LYS A 254 -7.30 -4.78 -12.48
C LYS A 254 -7.15 -3.55 -13.38
N MET A 255 -6.08 -2.78 -13.20
CA MET A 255 -5.78 -1.63 -14.03
C MET A 255 -4.30 -1.27 -14.00
N THR A 256 -3.83 -0.62 -15.07
CA THR A 256 -2.52 0.01 -15.12
C THR A 256 -2.68 1.49 -14.80
N MET A 257 -2.14 1.93 -13.66
CA MET A 257 -2.12 3.33 -13.26
C MET A 257 -1.07 4.10 -14.07
N ASN A 258 -1.29 5.40 -14.29
CA ASN A 258 -0.28 6.25 -14.92
C ASN A 258 0.92 6.46 -13.97
N GLU A 259 2.07 6.84 -14.54
CA GLU A 259 3.33 6.96 -13.81
C GLU A 259 3.25 7.98 -12.66
N GLU A 260 2.54 9.09 -12.86
CA GLU A 260 2.39 10.15 -11.85
C GLU A 260 1.59 9.68 -10.64
N ALA A 261 0.46 8.99 -10.88
CA ALA A 261 -0.35 8.38 -9.84
C ALA A 261 0.45 7.38 -9.00
N LEU A 262 1.25 6.53 -9.66
CA LEU A 262 2.13 5.58 -8.97
C LEU A 262 3.18 6.30 -8.13
N LYS A 263 3.86 7.32 -8.68
CA LYS A 263 4.87 8.09 -7.94
C LYS A 263 4.30 8.72 -6.68
N VAL A 264 3.12 9.34 -6.78
CA VAL A 264 2.44 9.97 -5.63
C VAL A 264 2.08 8.91 -4.59
N LEU A 265 1.44 7.81 -4.99
CA LEU A 265 1.07 6.73 -4.07
C LEU A 265 2.29 6.13 -3.35
N LEU A 266 3.34 5.80 -4.10
CA LEU A 266 4.57 5.22 -3.58
C LEU A 266 5.31 6.17 -2.62
N ALA A 267 5.34 7.47 -2.92
CA ALA A 267 5.89 8.48 -2.03
C ALA A 267 5.10 8.53 -0.72
N GLU A 268 3.77 8.67 -0.80
CA GLU A 268 2.90 8.76 0.37
C GLU A 268 2.95 7.50 1.23
N MET A 269 3.02 6.32 0.60
CA MET A 269 3.21 5.04 1.31
C MET A 269 4.52 5.02 2.08
N THR A 270 5.61 5.48 1.45
CA THR A 270 6.95 5.49 2.05
C THR A 270 7.05 6.43 3.25
N TYR A 271 6.36 7.58 3.24
CA TYR A 271 6.45 8.56 4.32
C TYR A 271 5.44 8.35 5.45
N ASN A 272 4.34 7.63 5.19
CA ASN A 272 3.24 7.51 6.15
C ASN A 272 3.03 6.11 6.73
N TYR A 273 3.80 5.09 6.35
CA TYR A 273 3.64 3.76 6.95
C TYR A 273 3.83 3.78 8.48
N ALA A 274 3.04 2.99 9.19
CA ALA A 274 3.27 2.72 10.61
C ALA A 274 4.50 1.79 10.78
N PRO A 275 5.52 2.14 11.61
CA PRO A 275 6.78 1.38 11.68
C PRO A 275 6.62 -0.11 11.97
N LYS A 276 5.62 -0.48 12.78
CA LYS A 276 5.24 -1.86 13.12
C LYS A 276 4.77 -2.68 11.91
N TYR A 277 4.26 -2.02 10.88
CA TYR A 277 3.68 -2.64 9.69
C TYR A 277 4.53 -2.41 8.44
N PHE A 278 5.84 -2.17 8.63
CA PHE A 278 6.79 -1.93 7.54
C PHE A 278 6.79 -3.05 6.49
N GLU A 279 6.72 -4.32 6.92
CA GLU A 279 6.67 -5.46 6.00
C GLU A 279 5.44 -5.43 5.08
N HIS A 280 4.28 -4.98 5.58
CA HIS A 280 3.06 -4.87 4.79
C HIS A 280 3.17 -3.76 3.76
N TYR A 281 3.74 -2.60 4.14
CA TYR A 281 4.09 -1.53 3.22
C TYR A 281 5.02 -2.02 2.12
N LEU A 282 6.10 -2.72 2.49
CA LEU A 282 7.13 -3.16 1.56
C LEU A 282 6.58 -4.21 0.60
N LEU A 283 5.82 -5.19 1.11
CA LEU A 283 5.16 -6.19 0.29
C LEU A 283 4.20 -5.56 -0.72
N THR A 284 3.42 -4.56 -0.30
CA THR A 284 2.51 -3.83 -1.19
C THR A 284 3.29 -3.07 -2.26
N THR A 285 4.40 -2.43 -1.90
CA THR A 285 5.28 -1.70 -2.83
C THR A 285 5.90 -2.64 -3.87
N VAL A 286 6.40 -3.80 -3.44
CA VAL A 286 6.95 -4.83 -4.36
C VAL A 286 5.84 -5.36 -5.28
N HIS A 287 4.65 -5.62 -4.75
CA HIS A 287 3.50 -6.05 -5.55
C HIS A 287 3.09 -5.01 -6.60
N LEU A 288 3.03 -3.73 -6.23
CA LEU A 288 2.77 -2.63 -7.16
C LEU A 288 3.83 -2.59 -8.27
N ALA A 289 5.11 -2.69 -7.92
CA ALA A 289 6.19 -2.73 -8.89
C ALA A 289 6.08 -3.93 -9.85
N GLN A 290 5.66 -5.09 -9.35
CA GLN A 290 5.55 -6.32 -10.14
C GLN A 290 4.32 -6.36 -11.05
N THR A 291 3.25 -5.64 -10.69
CA THR A 291 1.97 -5.66 -11.42
C THR A 291 1.77 -4.47 -12.35
N GLN A 292 2.46 -3.35 -12.13
CA GLN A 292 2.26 -2.12 -12.88
C GLN A 292 3.31 -1.98 -13.98
N GLU A 293 2.88 -2.04 -15.25
CA GLU A 293 3.78 -1.86 -16.41
C GLU A 293 4.46 -0.49 -16.44
N ASN A 294 3.76 0.55 -15.95
CA ASN A 294 4.28 1.91 -15.86
C ASN A 294 5.21 2.12 -14.65
N PHE A 295 5.48 1.08 -13.85
CA PHE A 295 6.49 1.18 -12.80
C PHE A 295 7.90 1.16 -13.41
N THR A 296 8.53 2.33 -13.42
CA THR A 296 9.92 2.48 -13.87
C THR A 296 10.89 2.48 -12.70
N ALA A 297 10.61 3.29 -11.67
CA ALA A 297 11.37 3.40 -10.44
C ALA A 297 10.55 4.09 -9.33
N MET A 298 10.90 3.85 -8.07
CA MET A 298 10.43 4.68 -6.96
C MET A 298 10.99 6.10 -7.04
N PRO A 299 10.32 7.10 -6.46
CA PRO A 299 10.91 8.42 -6.26
C PRO A 299 12.24 8.35 -5.50
N GLU A 300 13.25 9.12 -5.93
CA GLU A 300 14.61 9.06 -5.35
C GLU A 300 14.60 9.26 -3.83
N LYS A 301 13.80 10.21 -3.35
CA LYS A 301 13.67 10.51 -1.92
C LYS A 301 13.06 9.32 -1.14
N SER A 302 12.21 8.52 -1.77
CA SER A 302 11.64 7.31 -1.18
C SER A 302 12.70 6.23 -1.03
N TYR A 303 13.51 5.98 -2.06
CA TYR A 303 14.64 5.05 -1.92
C TYR A 303 15.62 5.50 -0.83
N ASN A 304 15.96 6.79 -0.79
CA ASN A 304 16.87 7.31 0.23
C ASN A 304 16.33 7.12 1.66
N ALA A 305 15.01 7.24 1.86
CA ALA A 305 14.38 6.96 3.15
C ALA A 305 14.44 5.46 3.53
N LEU A 306 14.36 4.55 2.55
CA LEU A 306 14.42 3.10 2.79
C LEU A 306 15.84 2.59 3.04
N VAL A 307 16.81 3.10 2.29
CA VAL A 307 18.23 2.70 2.37
C VAL A 307 18.85 2.98 3.75
N VAL A 308 18.33 3.97 4.47
CA VAL A 308 18.81 4.30 5.83
C VAL A 308 18.29 3.31 6.87
N ARG A 309 17.23 2.55 6.58
CA ARG A 309 16.61 1.64 7.56
C ARG A 309 17.37 0.32 7.64
N GLU A 310 17.79 -0.03 8.86
CA GLU A 310 18.58 -1.24 9.13
C GLU A 310 17.87 -2.55 8.70
N THR A 311 16.57 -2.66 8.98
CA THR A 311 15.78 -3.88 8.68
C THR A 311 15.33 -3.97 7.21
N TYR A 312 15.75 -3.06 6.33
CA TYR A 312 15.26 -3.01 4.96
C TYR A 312 15.71 -4.21 4.13
N ALA A 313 17.00 -4.55 4.18
CA ALA A 313 17.55 -5.68 3.42
C ALA A 313 16.90 -7.01 3.83
N GLU A 314 16.83 -7.27 5.14
CA GLU A 314 16.22 -8.48 5.68
C GLU A 314 14.76 -8.64 5.25
N ALA A 315 13.95 -7.57 5.40
CA ALA A 315 12.55 -7.60 5.03
C ALA A 315 12.35 -7.81 3.53
N LEU A 316 13.15 -7.16 2.67
CA LEU A 316 13.05 -7.33 1.23
C LEU A 316 13.47 -8.74 0.79
N LEU A 317 14.56 -9.27 1.34
CA LEU A 317 15.01 -10.64 1.05
C LEU A 317 13.99 -11.69 1.50
N ALA A 318 13.31 -11.48 2.64
CA ALA A 318 12.23 -12.34 3.08
C ALA A 318 11.03 -12.33 2.12
N ILE A 319 10.75 -11.19 1.47
CA ILE A 319 9.75 -11.09 0.39
C ILE A 319 10.23 -11.83 -0.86
N CYS A 320 11.48 -11.61 -1.30
CA CYS A 320 12.06 -12.28 -2.48
C CYS A 320 12.09 -13.81 -2.35
N HIS A 321 12.23 -14.34 -1.13
CA HIS A 321 12.14 -15.79 -0.87
C HIS A 321 10.73 -16.35 -1.17
N LYS A 322 9.68 -15.54 -1.01
CA LYS A 322 8.28 -15.99 -1.14
C LYS A 322 7.63 -15.57 -2.46
N PHE A 323 8.07 -14.47 -3.05
CA PHE A 323 7.42 -13.82 -4.19
C PHE A 323 8.44 -13.28 -5.18
N SER A 324 8.07 -13.22 -6.47
CA SER A 324 8.86 -12.54 -7.50
C SER A 324 8.94 -11.04 -7.21
N ALA A 325 10.16 -10.49 -7.27
CA ALA A 325 10.43 -9.08 -6.97
C ALA A 325 11.32 -8.40 -8.02
N ASP A 326 11.58 -9.04 -9.16
CA ASP A 326 12.51 -8.58 -10.21
C ASP A 326 12.21 -7.15 -10.69
N ALA A 327 10.93 -6.82 -10.86
CA ALA A 327 10.50 -5.49 -11.31
C ALA A 327 10.83 -4.40 -10.29
N TYR A 328 10.84 -4.72 -8.99
CA TYR A 328 11.26 -3.81 -7.92
C TYR A 328 12.79 -3.79 -7.78
N MET A 329 13.43 -4.96 -7.82
CA MET A 329 14.87 -5.13 -7.61
C MET A 329 15.70 -4.42 -8.68
N ARG A 330 15.29 -4.49 -9.95
CA ARG A 330 16.04 -3.89 -11.06
C ARG A 330 16.27 -2.38 -10.85
N PRO A 331 15.25 -1.52 -10.71
CA PRO A 331 15.47 -0.09 -10.49
C PRO A 331 16.07 0.22 -9.13
N LEU A 332 15.81 -0.59 -8.09
CA LEU A 332 16.47 -0.45 -6.79
C LEU A 332 17.99 -0.61 -6.93
N LEU A 333 18.45 -1.68 -7.56
CA LEU A 333 19.89 -1.94 -7.71
C LEU A 333 20.57 -0.88 -8.56
N VAL A 334 19.90 -0.40 -9.62
CA VAL A 334 20.37 0.77 -10.39
C VAL A 334 20.49 2.01 -9.49
N HIS A 335 19.47 2.30 -8.67
CA HIS A 335 19.53 3.41 -7.71
C HIS A 335 20.69 3.26 -6.72
N LEU A 336 20.90 2.06 -6.16
CA LEU A 336 22.05 1.81 -5.28
C LEU A 336 23.37 2.07 -6.02
N THR A 337 23.54 1.56 -7.24
CA THR A 337 24.76 1.80 -8.02
C THR A 337 25.02 3.27 -8.32
N ASN A 338 23.98 4.04 -8.66
CA ASN A 338 24.08 5.47 -8.93
C ASN A 338 24.46 6.30 -7.69
N ASN A 339 24.24 5.75 -6.49
CA ASN A 339 24.45 6.44 -5.22
C ASN A 339 25.55 5.81 -4.37
N ILE A 340 26.38 4.91 -4.93
CA ILE A 340 27.45 4.19 -4.23
C ILE A 340 28.33 5.11 -3.36
N PHE A 341 28.64 6.32 -3.84
CA PHE A 341 29.51 7.27 -3.14
C PHE A 341 28.80 8.15 -2.10
N LYS A 342 27.47 8.10 -1.99
CA LYS A 342 26.72 8.94 -1.05
C LYS A 342 26.78 8.40 0.38
N HIS A 343 26.66 7.08 0.56
CA HIS A 343 26.62 6.44 1.88
C HIS A 343 27.25 5.04 1.88
N THR A 344 28.02 4.71 2.92
CA THR A 344 28.62 3.37 3.10
C THR A 344 27.58 2.25 3.18
N ASN A 345 26.41 2.52 3.76
CA ASN A 345 25.30 1.56 3.83
C ASN A 345 24.85 1.07 2.44
N ILE A 346 24.97 1.89 1.39
CA ILE A 346 24.56 1.53 0.03
C ILE A 346 25.42 0.38 -0.50
N VAL A 347 26.73 0.41 -0.25
CA VAL A 347 27.65 -0.66 -0.66
C VAL A 347 27.30 -1.97 0.06
N HIS A 348 27.02 -1.91 1.36
CA HIS A 348 26.60 -3.08 2.13
C HIS A 348 25.24 -3.64 1.69
N LEU A 349 24.26 -2.78 1.40
CA LEU A 349 22.96 -3.21 0.86
C LEU A 349 23.11 -3.85 -0.53
N LEU A 350 23.88 -3.22 -1.43
CA LEU A 350 24.16 -3.77 -2.75
C LEU A 350 24.81 -5.15 -2.64
N ALA A 351 25.82 -5.30 -1.77
CA ALA A 351 26.46 -6.58 -1.50
C ALA A 351 25.46 -7.61 -0.92
N SER A 352 24.63 -7.23 0.04
CA SER A 352 23.62 -8.11 0.63
C SER A 352 22.63 -8.64 -0.41
N PHE A 353 22.14 -7.78 -1.30
CA PHE A 353 21.24 -8.18 -2.38
C PHE A 353 21.94 -9.02 -3.46
N LEU A 354 23.18 -8.68 -3.84
CA LEU A 354 23.97 -9.49 -4.78
C LEU A 354 24.29 -10.88 -4.25
N ASN A 355 24.40 -11.03 -2.92
CA ASN A 355 24.61 -12.32 -2.28
C ASN A 355 23.32 -13.17 -2.19
N SER A 356 22.18 -12.65 -2.65
CA SER A 356 20.93 -13.41 -2.68
C SER A 356 20.83 -14.31 -3.91
N ASP A 357 20.15 -15.45 -3.76
CA ASP A 357 19.94 -16.44 -4.83
C ASP A 357 18.77 -16.11 -5.76
N TYR A 358 18.10 -14.97 -5.54
CA TYR A 358 16.85 -14.61 -6.22
C TYR A 358 17.04 -13.64 -7.39
N LEU A 359 18.27 -13.24 -7.71
CA LEU A 359 18.55 -12.30 -8.80
C LEU A 359 18.66 -13.01 -10.15
N SER A 360 17.91 -12.54 -11.13
CA SER A 360 18.06 -13.01 -12.52
C SER A 360 19.38 -12.51 -13.13
N LYS A 361 19.98 -13.32 -14.01
CA LYS A 361 21.25 -13.02 -14.70
C LYS A 361 21.22 -11.65 -15.39
N ASP A 362 20.09 -11.27 -15.99
CA ASP A 362 19.91 -9.98 -16.67
C ASP A 362 19.99 -8.78 -15.72
N ILE A 363 19.47 -8.91 -14.50
CA ILE A 363 19.57 -7.87 -13.47
C ILE A 363 21.03 -7.72 -13.06
N VAL A 364 21.74 -8.82 -12.83
CA VAL A 364 23.15 -8.79 -12.44
C VAL A 364 24.03 -8.20 -13.56
N VAL A 365 23.81 -8.59 -14.82
CA VAL A 365 24.48 -7.98 -15.98
C VAL A 365 24.22 -6.47 -16.02
N SER A 366 23.01 -6.02 -15.72
CA SER A 366 22.68 -4.59 -15.64
C SER A 366 23.48 -3.87 -14.55
N VAL A 367 23.59 -4.46 -13.35
CA VAL A 367 24.39 -3.94 -12.24
C VAL A 367 25.87 -3.85 -12.63
N CYS A 368 26.46 -4.91 -13.20
CA CYS A 368 27.85 -4.88 -13.69
C CYS A 368 28.06 -3.74 -14.69
N ASN A 369 27.13 -3.57 -15.64
CA ASN A 369 27.19 -2.49 -16.62
C ASN A 369 27.14 -1.10 -15.99
N GLN A 370 26.33 -0.90 -14.94
CA GLN A 370 26.25 0.36 -14.21
C GLN A 370 27.52 0.64 -13.40
N ILE A 371 28.06 -0.35 -12.68
CA ILE A 371 29.32 -0.19 -11.94
C ILE A 371 30.45 0.23 -12.89
N MET A 372 30.59 -0.45 -14.04
CA MET A 372 31.58 -0.09 -15.05
C MET A 372 31.33 1.30 -15.65
N TYR A 373 30.07 1.71 -15.81
CA TYR A 373 29.75 3.05 -16.30
C TYR A 373 30.20 4.13 -15.31
N HIS A 374 29.87 3.95 -14.02
CA HIS A 374 30.30 4.87 -12.96
C HIS A 374 31.81 4.90 -12.77
N PHE A 375 32.49 3.76 -12.95
CA PHE A 375 33.95 3.72 -12.96
C PHE A 375 34.53 4.63 -14.06
N LEU A 376 34.03 4.50 -15.29
CA LEU A 376 34.50 5.31 -16.42
C LEU A 376 34.27 6.80 -16.16
N GLN A 377 33.08 7.17 -15.66
CA GLN A 377 32.78 8.55 -15.29
C GLN A 377 33.64 9.08 -14.14
N TYR A 378 33.95 8.22 -13.17
CA TYR A 378 34.79 8.58 -12.03
C TYR A 378 36.23 8.87 -12.50
N VAL A 379 36.81 7.97 -13.29
CA VAL A 379 38.16 8.15 -13.86
C VAL A 379 38.24 9.38 -14.76
N GLU A 380 37.20 9.65 -15.56
CA GLU A 380 37.14 10.84 -16.41
C GLU A 380 37.13 12.15 -15.60
N LYS A 381 36.48 12.17 -14.43
CA LYS A 381 36.38 13.36 -13.56
C LYS A 381 37.57 13.53 -12.61
N GLU A 382 38.02 12.45 -12.01
CA GLU A 382 38.97 12.45 -10.89
C GLU A 382 40.40 12.04 -11.30
N GLY A 383 40.58 11.54 -12.52
CA GLY A 383 41.85 11.07 -13.06
C GLY A 383 42.12 9.58 -12.83
N SER A 384 42.94 8.99 -13.71
CA SER A 384 43.29 7.55 -13.69
C SER A 384 43.99 7.11 -12.40
N ASP A 385 44.70 8.02 -11.72
CA ASP A 385 45.41 7.72 -10.47
C ASP A 385 44.46 7.36 -9.31
N LYS A 386 43.21 7.85 -9.34
CA LYS A 386 42.20 7.56 -8.31
C LYS A 386 41.33 6.33 -8.63
N ALA A 387 41.61 5.62 -9.73
CA ALA A 387 40.87 4.41 -10.11
C ALA A 387 40.86 3.33 -9.01
N GLY A 388 41.96 3.20 -8.25
CA GLY A 388 42.06 2.27 -7.12
C GLY A 388 41.03 2.57 -6.03
N THR A 389 40.87 3.85 -5.67
CA THR A 389 39.91 4.30 -4.65
C THR A 389 38.47 3.91 -5.00
N PHE A 390 38.09 4.01 -6.27
CA PHE A 390 36.77 3.55 -6.74
C PHE A 390 36.61 2.07 -6.46
N VAL A 391 37.57 1.26 -6.91
CA VAL A 391 37.54 -0.21 -6.78
C VAL A 391 37.52 -0.63 -5.32
N ASP A 392 38.30 0.03 -4.46
CA ASP A 392 38.29 -0.20 -3.01
C ASP A 392 36.91 0.08 -2.41
N THR A 393 36.24 1.15 -2.86
CA THR A 393 34.88 1.50 -2.37
C THR A 393 33.86 0.41 -2.71
N VAL A 394 33.95 -0.20 -3.89
CA VAL A 394 33.01 -1.24 -4.35
C VAL A 394 33.55 -2.66 -4.24
N LYS A 395 34.63 -2.86 -3.48
CA LYS A 395 35.35 -4.13 -3.38
C LYS A 395 34.46 -5.30 -2.99
N LEU A 396 33.60 -5.11 -1.98
CA LEU A 396 32.71 -6.15 -1.49
C LEU A 396 31.68 -6.62 -2.56
N PRO A 397 30.90 -5.71 -3.21
CA PRO A 397 30.09 -6.09 -4.37
C PRO A 397 30.87 -6.79 -5.48
N LEU A 398 32.07 -6.32 -5.82
CA LEU A 398 32.89 -6.92 -6.89
C LEU A 398 33.34 -8.35 -6.56
N GLN A 399 33.71 -8.62 -5.31
CA GLN A 399 34.06 -9.96 -4.85
C GLN A 399 32.87 -10.93 -4.95
N ILE A 400 31.66 -10.47 -4.59
CA ILE A 400 30.45 -11.30 -4.70
C ILE A 400 30.12 -11.58 -6.16
N LEU A 401 30.27 -10.57 -7.03
CA LEU A 401 30.06 -10.74 -8.47
C LEU A 401 31.03 -11.75 -9.09
N SER A 402 32.32 -11.71 -8.72
CA SER A 402 33.30 -12.67 -9.24
C SER A 402 33.13 -14.08 -8.69
N GLN A 403 32.67 -14.24 -7.44
CA GLN A 403 32.51 -15.55 -6.82
C GLN A 403 31.18 -16.24 -7.15
N ARG A 404 30.07 -15.50 -7.17
CA ARG A 404 28.72 -16.08 -7.33
C ARG A 404 28.10 -15.83 -8.71
N HIS A 405 28.41 -14.69 -9.33
CA HIS A 405 27.77 -14.26 -10.58
C HIS A 405 28.76 -14.11 -11.73
N PHE A 406 29.76 -15.00 -11.78
CA PHE A 406 30.88 -14.92 -12.72
C PHE A 406 30.43 -14.88 -14.18
N GLU A 407 29.43 -15.66 -14.58
CA GLU A 407 28.93 -15.64 -15.97
C GLU A 407 28.32 -14.29 -16.36
N ALA A 408 27.59 -13.66 -15.43
CA ALA A 408 26.98 -12.35 -15.65
C ALA A 408 28.05 -11.26 -15.76
N LEU A 409 29.06 -11.34 -14.89
CA LEU A 409 30.22 -10.45 -14.91
C LEU A 409 30.99 -10.55 -16.24
N ASP A 410 31.34 -11.77 -16.65
CA ASP A 410 32.05 -12.01 -17.91
C ASP A 410 31.22 -11.55 -19.11
N THR A 411 29.91 -11.85 -19.12
CA THR A 411 29.00 -11.38 -20.18
C THR A 411 28.98 -9.85 -20.27
N ALA A 412 28.89 -9.16 -19.13
CA ALA A 412 28.85 -7.70 -19.10
C ALA A 412 30.17 -7.08 -19.59
N LEU A 413 31.33 -7.57 -19.10
CA LEU A 413 32.66 -7.09 -19.48
C LEU A 413 32.88 -7.24 -20.99
N ASN A 414 32.65 -8.44 -21.53
CA ASN A 414 32.89 -8.72 -22.94
C ASN A 414 31.96 -7.93 -23.86
N ASN A 415 30.67 -7.83 -23.51
CA ASN A 415 29.73 -7.03 -24.30
C ASN A 415 30.14 -5.55 -24.34
N LYS A 416 30.67 -5.01 -23.24
CA LYS A 416 31.08 -3.61 -23.17
C LYS A 416 32.39 -3.36 -23.93
N LEU A 417 33.36 -4.26 -23.83
CA LEU A 417 34.61 -4.22 -24.62
C LEU A 417 34.33 -4.34 -26.12
N GLN A 418 33.47 -5.27 -26.54
CA GLN A 418 33.10 -5.44 -27.95
C GLN A 418 32.44 -4.17 -28.51
N LYS A 419 31.50 -3.55 -27.78
CA LYS A 419 30.84 -2.30 -28.20
C LYS A 419 31.84 -1.18 -28.46
N PHE A 420 32.81 -0.96 -27.56
CA PHE A 420 33.82 0.08 -27.76
C PHE A 420 34.85 -0.27 -28.85
N THR A 421 35.14 -1.56 -29.06
CA THR A 421 36.08 -2.01 -30.09
C THR A 421 35.49 -1.93 -31.51
N GLN A 422 34.18 -2.14 -31.65
CA GLN A 422 33.47 -2.05 -32.94
C GLN A 422 33.39 -0.62 -33.47
N HIS A 423 33.18 0.37 -32.60
CA HIS A 423 33.12 1.78 -32.97
C HIS A 423 34.45 2.47 -32.67
N LYS A 424 35.35 2.55 -33.65
CA LYS A 424 36.68 3.14 -33.44
C LYS A 424 36.61 4.67 -33.37
N SER A 425 36.70 5.20 -32.15
CA SER A 425 36.96 6.62 -31.85
C SER A 425 38.07 6.71 -30.80
N ASP A 426 38.76 7.84 -30.70
CA ASP A 426 39.83 8.00 -29.70
C ASP A 426 39.28 7.99 -28.26
N ALA A 427 38.04 8.47 -28.06
CA ALA A 427 37.32 8.33 -26.81
C ALA A 427 37.05 6.85 -26.45
N ASN A 428 36.70 6.01 -27.43
CA ASN A 428 36.43 4.59 -27.20
C ASN A 428 37.71 3.80 -26.93
N LYS A 429 38.86 4.18 -27.50
CA LYS A 429 40.16 3.59 -27.13
C LYS A 429 40.51 3.88 -25.67
N LEU A 430 40.37 5.14 -25.24
CA LEU A 430 40.56 5.54 -23.84
C LEU A 430 39.61 4.79 -22.89
N ALA A 431 38.34 4.63 -23.28
CA ALA A 431 37.39 3.85 -22.48
C ALA A 431 37.79 2.38 -22.36
N VAL A 432 38.32 1.77 -23.42
CA VAL A 432 38.84 0.39 -23.39
C VAL A 432 40.07 0.29 -22.47
N ASP A 433 40.99 1.25 -22.54
CA ASP A 433 42.16 1.28 -21.65
C ASP A 433 41.76 1.41 -20.17
N HIS A 434 40.78 2.26 -19.86
CA HIS A 434 40.21 2.37 -18.52
C HIS A 434 39.48 1.09 -18.10
N LEU A 435 38.78 0.38 -18.99
CA LEU A 435 38.17 -0.91 -18.66
C LEU A 435 39.21 -2.00 -18.39
N TYR A 436 40.34 -2.00 -19.10
CA TYR A 436 41.47 -2.87 -18.76
C TYR A 436 42.05 -2.52 -17.39
N GLN A 437 42.20 -1.23 -17.07
CA GLN A 437 42.62 -0.77 -15.75
C GLN A 437 41.63 -1.22 -14.65
N PHE A 438 40.32 -1.06 -14.88
CA PHE A 438 39.28 -1.54 -13.98
C PHE A 438 39.41 -3.03 -13.71
N SER A 439 39.53 -3.84 -14.75
CA SER A 439 39.65 -5.29 -14.61
C SER A 439 40.93 -5.69 -13.88
N ALA A 440 42.07 -5.06 -14.21
CA ALA A 440 43.33 -5.31 -13.52
C ALA A 440 43.26 -4.93 -12.04
N LEU A 441 42.61 -3.82 -11.66
CA LEU A 441 42.48 -3.41 -10.27
C LEU A 441 41.46 -4.26 -9.49
N ALA A 442 40.31 -4.57 -10.11
CA ALA A 442 39.20 -5.27 -9.46
C ALA A 442 39.43 -6.79 -9.34
N PHE A 443 40.13 -7.37 -10.32
CA PHE A 443 40.18 -8.81 -10.55
C PHE A 443 41.60 -9.34 -10.71
N ASN A 444 42.62 -8.58 -10.26
CA ASN A 444 44.02 -9.00 -10.33
C ASN A 444 44.19 -10.43 -9.79
N GLY A 445 44.87 -11.28 -10.54
CA GLY A 445 45.16 -12.65 -10.10
C GLY A 445 43.90 -13.51 -9.94
N THR A 446 42.83 -13.21 -10.69
CA THR A 446 41.62 -14.05 -10.80
C THR A 446 41.32 -14.40 -12.25
N THR A 447 40.45 -15.39 -12.48
CA THR A 447 40.00 -15.80 -13.81
C THR A 447 39.22 -14.73 -14.58
N HIS A 448 38.83 -13.63 -13.91
CA HIS A 448 38.05 -12.54 -14.48
C HIS A 448 38.90 -11.33 -14.91
N GLU A 449 40.22 -11.39 -14.72
CA GLU A 449 41.13 -10.39 -15.30
C GLU A 449 41.08 -10.45 -16.83
N VAL A 450 40.97 -9.29 -17.47
CA VAL A 450 40.89 -9.15 -18.93
C VAL A 450 42.31 -9.09 -19.51
N ILE A 451 42.54 -9.88 -20.55
CA ILE A 451 43.81 -9.93 -21.27
C ILE A 451 43.73 -8.97 -22.46
N LYS A 452 44.62 -7.97 -22.51
CA LYS A 452 44.62 -6.93 -23.56
C LYS A 452 44.78 -7.51 -24.96
N GLU A 453 45.58 -8.55 -25.10
CA GLU A 453 45.90 -9.20 -26.37
C GLU A 453 44.73 -10.01 -26.94
N THR A 454 43.84 -10.53 -26.09
CA THR A 454 42.69 -11.34 -26.51
C THR A 454 41.36 -10.57 -26.43
N ASN A 455 41.36 -9.37 -25.82
CA ASN A 455 40.20 -8.52 -25.59
C ASN A 455 39.03 -9.26 -24.92
N THR A 456 39.36 -10.20 -24.05
CA THR A 456 38.40 -10.99 -23.28
C THR A 456 39.00 -11.45 -21.95
N THR A 457 38.15 -11.91 -21.04
CA THR A 457 38.53 -12.42 -19.71
C THR A 457 39.44 -13.64 -19.81
N LEU A 458 40.30 -13.86 -18.81
CA LEU A 458 41.18 -15.03 -18.73
C LEU A 458 40.40 -16.35 -18.82
N TYR A 459 39.25 -16.45 -18.13
CA TYR A 459 38.36 -17.62 -18.18
C TYR A 459 37.93 -17.98 -19.61
N LEU A 460 37.32 -17.04 -20.33
CA LEU A 460 36.90 -17.26 -21.72
C LEU A 460 38.08 -17.47 -22.68
N SER A 461 39.22 -16.83 -22.42
CA SER A 461 40.43 -17.04 -23.22
C SER A 461 40.94 -18.48 -23.12
N LEU A 462 40.84 -19.12 -21.95
CA LEU A 462 41.19 -20.54 -21.74
C LEU A 462 40.24 -21.48 -22.47
N GLN A 463 38.96 -21.12 -22.57
CA GLN A 463 37.93 -21.91 -23.24
C GLN A 463 37.79 -21.61 -24.74
N SER A 464 38.58 -20.67 -25.27
CA SER A 464 38.50 -20.26 -26.67
C SER A 464 38.79 -21.42 -27.62
N PRO A 465 38.08 -21.56 -28.77
CA PRO A 465 38.42 -22.54 -29.79
C PRO A 465 39.78 -22.27 -30.46
N SER A 466 40.29 -21.02 -30.40
CA SER A 466 41.58 -20.64 -30.99
C SER A 466 42.76 -21.01 -30.09
N THR A 467 43.67 -21.84 -30.61
CA THR A 467 44.90 -22.26 -29.92
C THR A 467 45.78 -21.07 -29.52
N ASN A 468 45.84 -20.01 -30.34
CA ASN A 468 46.64 -18.82 -30.05
C ASN A 468 46.09 -18.03 -28.87
N VAL A 469 44.76 -17.93 -28.75
CA VAL A 469 44.08 -17.26 -27.63
C VAL A 469 44.30 -18.05 -26.33
N ARG A 470 44.21 -19.38 -26.39
CA ARG A 470 44.53 -20.25 -25.24
C ARG A 470 45.99 -20.12 -24.81
N LEU A 471 46.94 -20.02 -25.75
CA LEU A 471 48.36 -19.85 -25.42
C LEU A 471 48.63 -18.53 -24.67
N LEU A 472 48.00 -17.43 -25.11
CA LEU A 472 48.11 -16.14 -24.42
C LEU A 472 47.51 -16.19 -23.02
N ALA A 473 46.38 -16.89 -22.86
CA ALA A 473 45.75 -17.14 -21.56
C ALA A 473 46.65 -17.93 -20.60
N VAL A 474 47.28 -19.01 -21.09
CA VAL A 474 48.21 -19.81 -20.29
C VAL A 474 49.45 -19.01 -19.89
N LYS A 475 50.00 -18.18 -20.78
CA LYS A 475 51.13 -17.30 -20.44
C LYS A 475 50.78 -16.33 -19.30
N LYS A 476 49.57 -15.75 -19.34
CA LYS A 476 49.08 -14.88 -18.27
C LYS A 476 48.86 -15.65 -16.97
N LEU A 477 48.29 -16.86 -17.01
CA LEU A 477 48.20 -17.75 -15.84
C LEU A 477 49.57 -18.02 -15.21
N VAL A 478 50.57 -18.35 -16.02
CA VAL A 478 51.94 -18.62 -15.55
C VAL A 478 52.53 -17.39 -14.83
N SER A 479 52.30 -16.18 -15.38
CA SER A 479 52.74 -14.95 -14.72
C SER A 479 52.06 -14.71 -13.37
N ILE A 480 50.76 -15.05 -13.25
CA ILE A 480 49.99 -14.92 -12.00
C ILE A 480 50.43 -15.96 -10.96
N THR A 481 50.79 -17.17 -11.38
CA THR A 481 51.27 -18.24 -10.47
C THR A 481 52.72 -18.06 -10.02
N GLY A 482 53.49 -17.18 -10.68
CA GLY A 482 54.84 -16.81 -10.26
C GLY A 482 54.87 -15.79 -9.10
N GLU A 483 53.72 -15.19 -8.76
CA GLU A 483 53.53 -14.32 -7.60
C GLU A 483 52.94 -15.15 -6.45
N GLU A 484 53.72 -15.38 -5.38
CA GLU A 484 53.43 -16.34 -4.29
C GLU A 484 52.14 -16.08 -3.47
N ASP A 485 51.46 -14.95 -3.69
CA ASP A 485 50.27 -14.49 -2.91
C ASP A 485 48.92 -14.61 -3.66
N SER A 486 48.86 -15.21 -4.86
CA SER A 486 47.60 -15.23 -5.64
C SER A 486 46.61 -16.32 -5.22
N SER A 487 45.33 -15.96 -5.06
CA SER A 487 44.22 -16.90 -4.79
C SER A 487 44.09 -18.03 -5.83
N LEU A 488 44.57 -17.79 -7.04
CA LEU A 488 44.66 -18.77 -8.14
C LEU A 488 45.74 -19.84 -7.93
N ALA A 489 46.84 -19.54 -7.23
CA ALA A 489 47.87 -20.54 -6.92
C ALA A 489 47.28 -21.69 -6.07
N GLN A 490 46.38 -21.39 -5.13
CA GLN A 490 45.68 -22.40 -4.32
C GLN A 490 44.68 -23.24 -5.13
N VAL A 491 43.94 -22.65 -6.07
CA VAL A 491 42.97 -23.37 -6.92
C VAL A 491 43.68 -24.23 -7.97
N CYS A 492 44.75 -23.72 -8.58
CA CYS A 492 45.58 -24.48 -9.52
C CYS A 492 46.30 -25.65 -8.84
N LEU A 493 46.73 -25.51 -7.57
CA LEU A 493 47.30 -26.61 -6.78
C LEU A 493 46.29 -27.72 -6.45
N GLN A 494 44.99 -27.41 -6.38
CA GLN A 494 43.92 -28.41 -6.18
C GLN A 494 43.48 -29.11 -7.46
N LEU A 495 43.61 -28.48 -8.64
CA LEU A 495 43.29 -29.09 -9.94
C LEU A 495 44.41 -29.99 -10.49
N PHE A 496 45.64 -29.84 -9.98
CA PHE A 496 46.81 -30.64 -10.36
C PHE A 496 47.18 -31.75 -9.35
N ARG A 497 46.41 -31.90 -8.27
CA ARG A 497 46.39 -33.10 -7.40
C ARG A 497 45.15 -33.92 -7.71
#